data_AF-A0A3P6G0B7-F1
#
_entry.id   AF-A0A3P6G0B7-F1
#
_cell.length_a   1.000
_cell.length_b   1.000
_cell.length_c   1.000
_cell.angle_alpha   90.00
_cell.angle_beta   90.00
_cell.angle_gamma   90.00
#
_symmetry.space_group_name_H-M   'P 1'
#
loop_
_entity.id
_entity.type
_entity.pdbx_description
1 polymer ?
#
loop_
_entity_poly.entity_id
_entity_poly.type
_entity_poly.pdbx_seq_one_letter_code
_entity_poly.pdbx_strand_id
1 'polypeptide(L)'
;MLQRLVFLLIVLLIQSSFLFEISSALQEGKTCILNDNCDAGLHCETCLANNNLRPRCSRTQPINPISKVKGLPFNKYAWLTTHNSFARLGQVSKTGSVILAPANQQDSVTSQLANGVRGFMLDMYDFENDIWLCHSFDGMCFNFTAFQPAVNVLREIQVFLENNKDEVVTIIIEDYVKSPKGLTKVFNAAGLQKFMFPVTRMPKNGGDWPALDDMIQQNQRLLVFTSDRSKEATEGIAYQWKYMVENQYGNGGLKVGACPNRAQSAPMSDKSKSLVLVNHFPDAPDLVVACRQNSAPLLESIKACYQAAGQRWPNFIAVDFYKRSDGGGAPQAVDVSNGNLICGCDNFAACKLVHDDLIELVLSTDLKLIDRKEERQRTYQSLENSRRNEDRKAEDTNQGERSVKPDCTPYLHRQNQTQRERPKTPDREQDHTKRVGDDCRT
;
A
#
# COMPACT_ATOMS: atom_id res chain seq x y z
N MET A 1 35.28 6.08 53.77
CA MET A 1 34.53 6.96 52.83
C MET A 1 34.06 6.23 51.59
N LEU A 2 34.93 5.50 50.89
CA LEU A 2 34.59 4.82 49.62
C LEU A 2 33.37 3.90 49.69
N GLN A 3 33.26 3.09 50.76
CA GLN A 3 32.14 2.15 50.94
C GLN A 3 30.79 2.85 51.16
N ARG A 4 30.78 4.03 51.78
CA ARG A 4 29.56 4.85 51.94
C ARG A 4 29.17 5.54 50.62
N LEU A 5 30.16 5.95 49.82
CA LEU A 5 29.94 6.55 48.50
C LEU A 5 29.35 5.52 47.51
N VAL A 6 29.88 4.29 47.52
CA VAL A 6 29.36 3.18 46.70
C VAL A 6 27.92 2.83 47.09
N PHE A 7 27.62 2.79 48.39
CA PHE A 7 26.25 2.53 48.85
C PHE A 7 25.27 3.63 48.43
N LEU A 8 25.66 4.90 48.53
CA LEU A 8 24.87 6.04 48.06
C LEU A 8 24.62 6.01 46.54
N LEU A 9 25.64 5.65 45.75
CA LEU A 9 25.51 5.49 44.29
C LEU A 9 24.59 4.34 43.92
N ILE A 10 24.66 3.21 44.63
CA ILE A 10 23.76 2.07 44.41
C ILE A 10 22.32 2.46 44.76
N VAL A 11 22.08 3.16 45.87
CA VAL A 11 20.74 3.63 46.24
C VAL A 11 20.19 4.63 45.23
N LEU A 12 21.01 5.57 44.75
CA LEU A 12 20.63 6.52 43.69
C LEU A 12 20.34 5.83 42.35
N LEU A 13 21.15 4.83 41.97
CA LEU A 13 20.91 4.03 40.77
C LEU A 13 19.61 3.23 40.89
N ILE A 14 19.37 2.58 42.04
CA ILE A 14 18.14 1.83 42.31
C ILE A 14 16.92 2.78 42.25
N GLN A 15 16.99 3.97 42.87
CA GLN A 15 15.91 4.96 42.78
C GLN A 15 15.73 5.52 41.37
N SER A 16 16.80 5.71 40.59
CA SER A 16 16.69 6.09 39.18
C SER A 16 16.04 5.01 38.33
N SER A 17 16.27 3.72 38.64
CA SER A 17 15.59 2.61 37.94
C SER A 17 14.11 2.46 38.30
N PHE A 18 13.67 2.97 39.47
CA PHE A 18 12.23 3.04 39.83
C PHE A 18 11.52 4.29 39.27
N LEU A 19 12.25 5.30 38.78
CA LEU A 19 11.69 6.46 38.07
C LEU A 19 11.46 6.20 36.58
N PHE A 20 11.98 5.09 36.06
CA PHE A 20 11.56 4.52 34.78
C PHE A 20 10.42 3.51 35.03
N GLU A 21 9.30 3.96 35.58
CA GLU A 21 8.05 3.30 35.22
C GLU A 21 7.87 3.51 33.71
N ILE A 22 8.21 2.48 32.95
CA ILE A 22 7.82 2.35 31.56
C ILE A 22 6.28 2.33 31.60
N SER A 23 5.64 3.51 31.54
CA SER A 23 4.23 3.60 31.21
C SER A 23 4.10 3.02 29.82
N SER A 24 3.84 1.71 29.74
CA SER A 24 3.52 1.05 28.50
C SER A 24 2.21 1.68 28.03
N ALA A 25 2.27 2.36 26.90
CA ALA A 25 1.08 2.92 26.29
C ALA A 25 0.04 1.79 26.03
N LEU A 26 -1.23 2.15 26.18
CA LEU A 26 -2.35 1.22 26.21
C LEU A 26 -2.76 0.85 24.79
N GLN A 27 -2.91 -0.44 24.58
CA GLN A 27 -3.37 -1.02 23.31
C GLN A 27 -4.84 -0.70 23.01
N GLU A 28 -5.24 -0.92 21.76
CA GLU A 28 -6.63 -0.77 21.30
C GLU A 28 -7.63 -1.49 22.23
N GLY A 29 -8.73 -0.82 22.53
CA GLY A 29 -9.83 -1.34 23.36
C GLY A 29 -9.58 -1.33 24.87
N LYS A 30 -8.35 -1.05 25.33
CA LYS A 30 -8.04 -0.87 26.76
C LYS A 30 -8.65 0.43 27.28
N THR A 31 -9.07 0.41 28.55
CA THR A 31 -9.64 1.59 29.22
C THR A 31 -8.59 2.66 29.40
N CYS A 32 -8.89 3.89 29.01
CA CYS A 32 -8.00 5.04 29.10
C CYS A 32 -8.69 6.21 29.83
N ILE A 33 -7.92 7.24 30.16
CA ILE A 33 -8.43 8.50 30.73
C ILE A 33 -8.06 9.67 29.83
N LEU A 34 -6.82 9.67 29.33
CA LEU A 34 -6.25 10.69 28.46
C LEU A 34 -5.73 10.05 27.16
N ASN A 35 -5.62 10.85 26.10
CA ASN A 35 -5.03 10.40 24.83
C ASN A 35 -3.62 9.85 25.01
N ASP A 36 -2.82 10.50 25.86
CA ASP A 36 -1.41 10.13 26.12
C ASP A 36 -1.28 8.77 26.82
N ASN A 37 -2.37 8.18 27.31
CA ASN A 37 -2.36 6.82 27.81
C ASN A 37 -2.34 5.77 26.71
N CYS A 38 -2.70 6.12 25.47
CA CYS A 38 -2.88 5.16 24.37
C CYS A 38 -1.65 5.05 23.48
N ASP A 39 -1.47 3.89 22.84
CA ASP A 39 -0.39 3.65 21.87
C ASP A 39 -0.44 4.64 20.68
N ALA A 40 0.69 4.79 19.98
CA ALA A 40 0.76 5.62 18.78
C ALA A 40 -0.30 5.21 17.74
N GLY A 41 -0.99 6.19 17.17
CA GLY A 41 -2.10 5.95 16.23
C GLY A 41 -3.44 5.59 16.89
N LEU A 42 -3.53 5.72 18.23
CA LEU A 42 -4.76 5.61 19.01
C LEU A 42 -5.08 6.93 19.70
N HIS A 43 -6.31 7.07 20.18
CA HIS A 43 -6.76 8.16 21.04
C HIS A 43 -7.78 7.65 22.05
N CYS A 44 -7.97 8.38 23.13
CA CYS A 44 -8.93 8.01 24.16
C CYS A 44 -10.30 8.62 23.86
N GLU A 45 -11.32 7.78 23.70
CA GLU A 45 -12.69 8.27 23.51
C GLU A 45 -13.74 7.36 24.15
N THR A 46 -14.94 7.91 24.35
CA THR A 46 -16.12 7.18 24.84
C THR A 46 -17.16 7.12 23.74
N CYS A 47 -17.66 5.91 23.44
CA CYS A 47 -18.78 5.72 22.52
C CYS A 47 -20.12 5.57 23.27
N LEU A 48 -20.74 6.71 23.60
CA LEU A 48 -22.03 6.74 24.31
C LEU A 48 -23.15 6.05 23.53
N ALA A 49 -23.12 6.10 22.19
CA ALA A 49 -24.13 5.49 21.33
C ALA A 49 -24.17 3.95 21.41
N ASN A 50 -23.13 3.32 21.97
CA ASN A 50 -23.05 1.88 22.24
C ASN A 50 -23.36 1.51 23.70
N ASN A 51 -23.90 2.44 24.49
CA ASN A 51 -24.05 2.29 25.95
C ASN A 51 -22.74 1.96 26.68
N ASN A 52 -21.59 2.26 26.04
CA ASN A 52 -20.27 2.08 26.62
C ASN A 52 -19.85 3.41 27.27
N LEU A 53 -19.95 3.48 28.60
CA LEU A 53 -19.59 4.66 29.38
C LEU A 53 -18.09 4.75 29.71
N ARG A 54 -17.31 3.70 29.38
CA ARG A 54 -15.88 3.62 29.69
C ARG A 54 -15.09 4.14 28.49
N PRO A 55 -14.25 5.17 28.65
CA PRO A 55 -13.34 5.60 27.59
C PRO A 55 -12.35 4.48 27.26
N ARG A 56 -12.04 4.30 25.98
CA ARG A 56 -11.11 3.29 25.48
C ARG A 56 -10.17 3.88 24.44
N CYS A 57 -9.01 3.24 24.30
CA CYS A 57 -8.10 3.55 23.21
C CYS A 57 -8.72 3.07 21.90
N SER A 58 -9.19 4.03 21.10
CA SER A 58 -9.76 3.84 19.77
C SER A 58 -8.79 4.27 18.71
N ARG A 59 -8.83 3.60 17.57
CA ARG A 59 -7.87 3.76 16.51
C ARG A 59 -8.14 4.98 15.64
N THR A 60 -7.09 5.71 15.30
CA THR A 60 -7.19 6.91 14.44
C THR A 60 -6.54 6.74 13.08
N GLN A 61 -5.64 5.75 12.90
CA GLN A 61 -4.85 5.59 11.67
C GLN A 61 -4.87 4.15 11.14
N PRO A 62 -5.14 3.91 9.84
CA PRO A 62 -4.94 2.60 9.23
C PRO A 62 -3.44 2.26 9.17
N ILE A 63 -3.07 1.00 8.99
CA ILE A 63 -1.68 0.65 8.71
C ILE A 63 -1.37 1.15 7.31
N ASN A 64 -0.22 1.81 7.13
CA ASN A 64 0.22 2.22 5.80
C ASN A 64 0.33 0.97 4.87
N PRO A 65 -0.48 0.86 3.82
CA PRO A 65 -0.56 -0.37 3.05
C PRO A 65 0.67 -0.63 2.16
N ILE A 66 1.52 0.37 1.93
CA ILE A 66 2.81 0.20 1.22
C ILE A 66 3.97 -0.15 2.14
N SER A 67 3.74 -0.28 3.45
CA SER A 67 4.79 -0.59 4.44
C SER A 67 5.31 -2.03 4.36
N LYS A 68 4.47 -2.98 3.90
CA LYS A 68 4.80 -4.42 3.88
C LYS A 68 4.92 -5.01 2.47
N VAL A 69 4.12 -4.50 1.53
CA VAL A 69 4.03 -5.01 0.16
C VAL A 69 4.05 -3.83 -0.81
N LYS A 70 4.88 -3.95 -1.85
CA LYS A 70 5.11 -2.94 -2.89
C LYS A 70 4.85 -3.52 -4.27
N GLY A 71 4.75 -2.65 -5.27
CA GLY A 71 4.64 -3.04 -6.68
C GLY A 71 3.24 -3.47 -7.15
N LEU A 72 2.21 -3.39 -6.31
CA LEU A 72 0.86 -3.71 -6.74
C LEU A 72 0.20 -2.55 -7.52
N PRO A 73 -0.75 -2.83 -8.43
CA PRO A 73 -1.61 -1.82 -9.04
C PRO A 73 -2.36 -0.97 -8.01
N PHE A 74 -2.60 0.32 -8.30
CA PHE A 74 -3.35 1.22 -7.41
C PHE A 74 -4.72 0.65 -6.97
N ASN A 75 -5.44 -0.04 -7.85
CA ASN A 75 -6.73 -0.67 -7.55
C ASN A 75 -6.62 -1.94 -6.67
N LYS A 76 -5.43 -2.32 -6.19
CA LYS A 76 -5.22 -3.34 -5.15
C LYS A 76 -5.03 -2.74 -3.76
N TYR A 77 -5.22 -1.43 -3.61
CA TYR A 77 -5.17 -0.74 -2.33
C TYR A 77 -6.53 -0.18 -1.95
N ALA A 78 -6.77 -0.13 -0.65
CA ALA A 78 -7.91 0.51 -0.01
C ALA A 78 -7.44 1.73 0.79
N TRP A 79 -8.25 2.79 0.73
CA TRP A 79 -7.93 4.10 1.29
C TRP A 79 -9.06 4.59 2.19
N LEU A 80 -8.68 5.05 3.39
CA LEU A 80 -9.61 5.77 4.26
C LEU A 80 -10.03 7.06 3.55
N THR A 81 -11.33 7.25 3.43
CA THR A 81 -11.94 8.38 2.72
C THR A 81 -12.88 9.13 3.65
N THR A 82 -12.85 10.46 3.61
CA THR A 82 -13.76 11.29 4.40
C THR A 82 -14.81 11.95 3.51
N HIS A 83 -16.07 11.86 3.92
CA HIS A 83 -17.19 12.56 3.28
C HIS A 83 -17.17 14.03 3.70
N ASN A 84 -17.38 14.93 2.73
CA ASN A 84 -17.33 16.38 2.89
C ASN A 84 -16.17 16.82 3.79
N SER A 85 -14.95 16.44 3.41
CA SER A 85 -13.75 16.49 4.25
C SER A 85 -13.44 17.87 4.84
N PHE A 86 -13.91 18.93 4.20
CA PHE A 86 -13.73 20.32 4.60
C PHE A 86 -14.76 20.80 5.65
N ALA A 87 -15.87 20.09 5.82
CA ALA A 87 -16.98 20.49 6.67
C ALA A 87 -16.67 20.17 8.13
N ARG A 88 -15.81 21.00 8.75
CA ARG A 88 -15.31 20.77 10.11
C ARG A 88 -16.21 21.40 11.18
N LEU A 89 -16.42 20.67 12.28
CA LEU A 89 -17.06 21.18 13.49
C LEU A 89 -16.38 22.47 13.99
N GLY A 90 -17.20 23.46 14.36
CA GLY A 90 -16.73 24.74 14.87
C GLY A 90 -15.97 25.59 13.85
N GLN A 91 -16.01 25.25 12.56
CA GLN A 91 -15.43 26.09 11.52
C GLN A 91 -16.23 27.39 11.38
N VAL A 92 -15.50 28.49 11.26
CA VAL A 92 -16.05 29.80 10.89
C VAL A 92 -15.97 29.96 9.38
N SER A 93 -17.06 30.38 8.74
CA SER A 93 -17.09 30.60 7.30
C SER A 93 -16.09 31.69 6.91
N LYS A 94 -15.39 31.51 5.79
CA LYS A 94 -14.53 32.57 5.24
C LYS A 94 -15.31 33.75 4.64
N THR A 95 -16.63 33.64 4.50
CA THR A 95 -17.50 34.79 4.18
C THR A 95 -17.76 35.66 5.41
N GLY A 96 -17.46 35.17 6.62
CA GLY A 96 -17.87 35.78 7.89
C GLY A 96 -19.29 35.42 8.34
N SER A 97 -20.05 34.69 7.52
CA SER A 97 -21.41 34.26 7.85
C SER A 97 -21.42 33.09 8.84
N VAL A 98 -22.54 32.94 9.56
CA VAL A 98 -22.80 31.73 10.35
C VAL A 98 -23.08 30.57 9.40
N ILE A 99 -22.41 29.43 9.63
CA ILE A 99 -22.64 28.20 8.87
C ILE A 99 -23.88 27.50 9.44
N LEU A 100 -24.93 27.39 8.61
CA LEU A 100 -26.16 26.64 8.86
C LEU A 100 -26.21 25.39 7.98
N ALA A 101 -25.09 24.68 7.91
CA ALA A 101 -24.95 23.41 7.22
C ALA A 101 -24.28 22.39 8.15
N PRO A 102 -24.56 21.08 8.02
CA PRO A 102 -23.95 20.07 8.86
C PRO A 102 -22.42 20.05 8.69
N ALA A 103 -21.73 19.73 9.79
CA ALA A 103 -20.33 19.35 9.76
C ALA A 103 -20.23 17.83 9.63
N ASN A 104 -19.24 17.37 8.88
CA ASN A 104 -18.98 15.95 8.62
C ASN A 104 -17.74 15.45 9.35
N GLN A 105 -16.83 16.35 9.73
CA GLN A 105 -15.55 15.99 10.35
C GLN A 105 -15.26 16.85 11.59
N GLN A 106 -14.40 16.34 12.48
CA GLN A 106 -13.91 17.06 13.66
C GLN A 106 -12.49 17.61 13.50
N ASP A 107 -11.81 17.21 12.43
CA ASP A 107 -10.41 17.51 12.16
C ASP A 107 -10.27 18.36 10.89
N SER A 108 -9.22 19.18 10.79
CA SER A 108 -8.85 19.82 9.52
C SER A 108 -8.40 18.76 8.51
N VAL A 109 -8.33 19.14 7.22
CA VAL A 109 -7.81 18.25 6.18
C VAL A 109 -6.33 17.90 6.44
N THR A 110 -5.53 18.85 6.93
CA THR A 110 -4.16 18.57 7.39
C THR A 110 -4.12 17.47 8.46
N SER A 111 -5.01 17.51 9.47
CA SER A 111 -5.08 16.49 10.51
C SER A 111 -5.62 15.15 9.98
N GLN A 112 -6.58 15.17 9.05
CA GLN A 112 -7.05 13.97 8.35
C GLN A 112 -5.90 13.28 7.59
N LEU A 113 -5.11 14.05 6.83
CA LEU A 113 -3.92 13.55 6.12
C LEU A 113 -2.89 12.96 7.10
N ALA A 114 -2.62 13.65 8.22
CA ALA A 114 -1.72 13.14 9.25
C ALA A 114 -2.22 11.82 9.87
N ASN A 115 -3.53 11.59 9.88
CA ASN A 115 -4.14 10.37 10.39
C ASN A 115 -4.39 9.28 9.33
N GLY A 116 -3.74 9.38 8.17
CA GLY A 116 -3.78 8.33 7.15
C GLY A 116 -5.01 8.37 6.23
N VAL A 117 -5.82 9.43 6.29
CA VAL A 117 -6.84 9.67 5.25
C VAL A 117 -6.12 9.98 3.94
N ARG A 118 -6.52 9.30 2.87
CA ARG A 118 -5.97 9.49 1.51
C ARG A 118 -7.04 9.67 0.44
N GLY A 119 -8.33 9.52 0.78
CA GLY A 119 -9.46 9.91 -0.05
C GLY A 119 -10.20 11.11 0.54
N PHE A 120 -10.55 12.09 -0.29
CA PHE A 120 -11.27 13.29 0.14
C PHE A 120 -12.46 13.54 -0.78
N MET A 121 -13.67 13.51 -0.24
CA MET A 121 -14.87 13.91 -0.98
C MET A 121 -15.13 15.39 -0.75
N LEU A 122 -15.24 16.16 -1.83
CA LEU A 122 -15.34 17.62 -1.80
C LEU A 122 -16.49 18.09 -2.68
N ASP A 123 -17.49 18.73 -2.09
CA ASP A 123 -18.51 19.44 -2.85
C ASP A 123 -17.98 20.81 -3.28
N MET A 124 -17.87 21.05 -4.59
CA MET A 124 -17.30 22.28 -5.15
C MET A 124 -18.34 23.08 -5.95
N TYR A 125 -18.43 24.38 -5.69
CA TYR A 125 -19.41 25.29 -6.28
C TYR A 125 -18.73 26.55 -6.81
N ASP A 126 -19.32 27.19 -7.83
CA ASP A 126 -19.05 28.59 -8.11
C ASP A 126 -19.71 29.47 -7.05
N PHE A 127 -18.95 30.33 -6.39
CA PHE A 127 -19.45 31.26 -5.37
C PHE A 127 -18.49 32.44 -5.18
N GLU A 128 -19.00 33.65 -4.97
CA GLU A 128 -18.17 34.86 -4.73
C GLU A 128 -17.03 35.03 -5.78
N ASN A 129 -17.33 34.72 -7.04
CA ASN A 129 -16.39 34.74 -8.18
C ASN A 129 -15.16 33.82 -8.03
N ASP A 130 -15.24 32.78 -7.21
CA ASP A 130 -14.21 31.75 -7.01
C ASP A 130 -14.85 30.36 -6.88
N ILE A 131 -14.03 29.32 -6.73
CA ILE A 131 -14.49 27.96 -6.42
C ILE A 131 -14.47 27.77 -4.91
N TRP A 132 -15.64 27.45 -4.36
CA TRP A 132 -15.84 27.27 -2.93
C TRP A 132 -16.24 25.86 -2.57
N LEU A 133 -15.90 25.50 -1.33
CA LEU A 133 -16.38 24.30 -0.66
C LEU A 133 -17.62 24.68 0.16
N CYS A 134 -18.75 24.08 -0.20
CA CYS A 134 -20.04 24.38 0.41
C CYS A 134 -20.80 23.08 0.66
N HIS A 135 -21.48 22.96 1.78
CA HIS A 135 -22.38 21.84 2.04
C HIS A 135 -23.81 22.33 1.82
N SER A 136 -24.26 22.24 0.56
CA SER A 136 -25.39 23.02 0.05
C SER A 136 -26.37 22.15 -0.75
N PHE A 137 -27.36 22.79 -1.38
CA PHE A 137 -28.43 22.14 -2.12
C PHE A 137 -28.76 22.91 -3.40
N ASP A 138 -29.56 22.31 -4.29
CA ASP A 138 -29.98 22.86 -5.60
C ASP A 138 -28.82 23.29 -6.53
N GLY A 139 -27.63 22.74 -6.32
CA GLY A 139 -26.45 23.06 -7.11
C GLY A 139 -25.96 24.51 -6.96
N MET A 140 -26.35 25.19 -5.88
CA MET A 140 -25.93 26.56 -5.57
C MET A 140 -25.27 26.61 -4.20
N CYS A 141 -24.27 27.48 -4.05
CA CYS A 141 -23.70 27.79 -2.75
C CYS A 141 -24.30 29.09 -2.20
N PHE A 142 -24.57 29.11 -0.90
CA PHE A 142 -25.10 30.26 -0.18
C PHE A 142 -24.15 30.67 0.93
N ASN A 143 -24.22 31.92 1.36
CA ASN A 143 -23.39 32.43 2.46
C ASN A 143 -23.45 31.57 3.73
N PHE A 144 -24.62 31.02 4.07
CA PHE A 144 -24.82 30.17 5.23
C PHE A 144 -24.44 28.69 5.01
N THR A 145 -24.16 28.26 3.78
CA THR A 145 -23.67 26.91 3.46
C THR A 145 -22.19 26.90 3.04
N ALA A 146 -21.61 28.06 2.80
CA ALA A 146 -20.22 28.26 2.42
C ALA A 146 -19.26 28.05 3.58
N PHE A 147 -18.27 27.17 3.42
CA PHE A 147 -17.23 26.95 4.42
C PHE A 147 -15.99 27.79 4.12
N GLN A 148 -15.38 27.60 2.94
CA GLN A 148 -14.17 28.31 2.53
C GLN A 148 -13.89 28.15 1.02
N PRO A 149 -13.05 29.04 0.42
CA PRO A 149 -12.51 28.82 -0.91
C PRO A 149 -11.79 27.46 -1.01
N ALA A 150 -12.02 26.73 -2.11
CA ALA A 150 -11.47 25.40 -2.32
C ALA A 150 -9.94 25.39 -2.36
N VAL A 151 -9.33 26.48 -2.85
CA VAL A 151 -7.87 26.64 -2.89
C VAL A 151 -7.20 26.44 -1.53
N ASN A 152 -7.88 26.76 -0.41
CA ASN A 152 -7.30 26.61 0.93
C ASN A 152 -7.07 25.13 1.27
N VAL A 153 -8.10 24.29 1.09
CA VAL A 153 -8.02 22.85 1.35
C VAL A 153 -7.09 22.17 0.34
N LEU A 154 -7.14 22.58 -0.94
CA LEU A 154 -6.26 22.05 -1.96
C LEU A 154 -4.78 22.37 -1.66
N ARG A 155 -4.48 23.52 -1.06
CA ARG A 155 -3.12 23.87 -0.58
C ARG A 155 -2.68 23.00 0.60
N GLU A 156 -3.58 22.64 1.52
CA GLU A 156 -3.23 21.67 2.58
C GLU A 156 -2.78 20.32 1.98
N ILE A 157 -3.51 19.83 0.97
CA ILE A 157 -3.14 18.61 0.23
C ILE A 157 -1.82 18.79 -0.54
N GLN A 158 -1.62 19.94 -1.16
CA GLN A 158 -0.39 20.23 -1.91
C GLN A 158 0.84 20.22 -1.00
N VAL A 159 0.78 20.90 0.15
CA VAL A 159 1.86 20.91 1.14
C VAL A 159 2.16 19.50 1.63
N PHE A 160 1.11 18.71 1.88
CA PHE A 160 1.27 17.31 2.28
C PHE A 160 1.98 16.48 1.20
N LEU A 161 1.57 16.55 -0.07
CA LEU A 161 2.22 15.82 -1.16
C LEU A 161 3.65 16.32 -1.41
N GLU A 162 3.95 17.59 -1.15
CA GLU A 162 5.34 18.08 -1.21
C GLU A 162 6.22 17.48 -0.13
N ASN A 163 5.73 17.40 1.10
CA ASN A 163 6.50 16.91 2.24
C ASN A 163 6.59 15.39 2.32
N ASN A 164 5.67 14.67 1.66
CA ASN A 164 5.60 13.21 1.71
C ASN A 164 5.65 12.64 0.29
N LYS A 165 6.83 12.19 -0.15
CA LYS A 165 7.08 11.80 -1.56
C LYS A 165 6.48 10.45 -1.93
N ASP A 166 6.31 9.56 -0.97
CA ASP A 166 5.78 8.21 -1.20
C ASP A 166 4.24 8.14 -1.08
N GLU A 167 3.59 9.28 -0.84
CA GLU A 167 2.15 9.33 -0.58
C GLU A 167 1.36 9.64 -1.84
N VAL A 168 0.18 9.01 -1.96
CA VAL A 168 -0.79 9.22 -3.04
C VAL A 168 -2.11 9.66 -2.42
N VAL A 169 -2.74 10.68 -3.02
CA VAL A 169 -4.02 11.23 -2.57
C VAL A 169 -5.05 11.13 -3.69
N THR A 170 -6.30 10.84 -3.33
CA THR A 170 -7.45 10.87 -4.23
C THR A 170 -8.45 11.94 -3.78
N ILE A 171 -8.92 12.75 -4.72
CA ILE A 171 -10.01 13.71 -4.52
C ILE A 171 -11.19 13.28 -5.38
N ILE A 172 -12.38 13.25 -4.80
CA ILE A 172 -13.64 12.90 -5.46
C ILE A 172 -14.58 14.09 -5.31
N ILE A 173 -14.88 14.74 -6.43
CA ILE A 173 -15.58 16.03 -6.44
C ILE A 173 -17.06 15.80 -6.76
N GLU A 174 -17.93 16.22 -5.85
CA GLU A 174 -19.31 16.49 -6.22
C GLU A 174 -19.37 17.89 -6.87
N ASP A 175 -19.48 17.90 -8.20
CA ASP A 175 -19.11 19.04 -9.03
C ASP A 175 -20.31 19.88 -9.46
N TYR A 176 -20.42 21.05 -8.87
CA TYR A 176 -21.38 22.10 -9.24
C TYR A 176 -20.72 23.29 -9.93
N VAL A 177 -19.45 23.18 -10.34
CA VAL A 177 -18.67 24.25 -10.99
C VAL A 177 -19.02 24.37 -12.47
N LYS A 178 -19.65 25.48 -12.84
CA LYS A 178 -20.04 25.83 -14.21
C LYS A 178 -19.10 26.84 -14.86
N SER A 179 -18.31 27.58 -14.09
CA SER A 179 -17.34 28.52 -14.64
C SER A 179 -16.34 27.82 -15.59
N PRO A 180 -15.99 28.43 -16.74
CA PRO A 180 -15.07 27.84 -17.68
C PRO A 180 -13.70 27.57 -17.07
N LYS A 181 -13.30 26.29 -17.09
CA LYS A 181 -12.03 25.79 -16.53
C LYS A 181 -11.89 26.03 -15.02
N GLY A 182 -13.00 26.17 -14.29
CA GLY A 182 -12.99 26.51 -12.86
C GLY A 182 -12.14 25.55 -12.03
N LEU A 183 -12.32 24.23 -12.23
CA LEU A 183 -11.52 23.23 -11.53
C LEU A 183 -10.04 23.30 -11.92
N THR A 184 -9.73 23.34 -13.21
CA THR A 184 -8.35 23.44 -13.70
C THR A 184 -7.64 24.66 -13.11
N LYS A 185 -8.32 25.81 -13.06
CA LYS A 185 -7.77 27.05 -12.50
C LYS A 185 -7.50 26.92 -11.00
N VAL A 186 -8.43 26.38 -10.21
CA VAL A 186 -8.23 26.27 -8.76
C VAL A 186 -7.16 25.23 -8.40
N PHE A 187 -7.08 24.11 -9.11
CA PHE A 187 -6.01 23.12 -8.95
C PHE A 187 -4.63 23.68 -9.32
N ASN A 188 -4.55 24.49 -10.40
CA ASN A 188 -3.33 25.22 -10.76
C ASN A 188 -2.95 26.24 -9.69
N ALA A 189 -3.91 27.03 -9.19
CA ALA A 189 -3.68 28.03 -8.15
C ALA A 189 -3.24 27.42 -6.80
N ALA A 190 -3.65 26.18 -6.54
CA ALA A 190 -3.20 25.39 -5.40
C ALA A 190 -1.84 24.71 -5.63
N GLY A 191 -1.31 24.67 -6.86
CA GLY A 191 -0.04 24.02 -7.20
C GLY A 191 -0.11 22.50 -7.32
N LEU A 192 -1.30 21.93 -7.49
CA LEU A 192 -1.53 20.48 -7.51
C LEU A 192 -1.33 19.84 -8.89
N GLN A 193 -1.35 20.62 -9.97
CA GLN A 193 -1.28 20.08 -11.34
C GLN A 193 -0.07 19.19 -11.60
N LYS A 194 1.07 19.48 -10.96
CA LYS A 194 2.31 18.69 -11.07
C LYS A 194 2.23 17.27 -10.47
N PHE A 195 1.19 17.00 -9.68
CA PHE A 195 0.95 15.69 -9.07
C PHE A 195 -0.13 14.89 -9.80
N MET A 196 -0.87 15.51 -10.72
CA MET A 196 -2.06 14.91 -11.33
C MET A 196 -1.72 13.63 -12.12
N PHE A 197 -2.42 12.55 -11.80
CA PHE A 197 -2.40 11.33 -12.59
C PHE A 197 -3.28 11.51 -13.83
N PRO A 198 -2.75 11.35 -15.06
CA PRO A 198 -3.44 11.72 -16.27
C PRO A 198 -4.50 10.69 -16.68
N VAL A 199 -5.67 11.17 -17.12
CA VAL A 199 -6.78 10.35 -17.64
C VAL A 199 -6.34 9.40 -18.76
N THR A 200 -5.37 9.80 -19.59
CA THR A 200 -4.83 8.99 -20.69
C THR A 200 -4.17 7.69 -20.23
N ARG A 201 -3.75 7.62 -18.97
CA ARG A 201 -3.14 6.43 -18.35
C ARG A 201 -4.08 5.66 -17.43
N MET A 202 -5.32 6.14 -17.22
CA MET A 202 -6.29 5.41 -16.43
C MET A 202 -6.79 4.18 -17.21
N PRO A 203 -6.82 3.00 -16.58
CA PRO A 203 -7.25 1.78 -17.25
C PRO A 203 -8.73 1.85 -17.63
N LYS A 204 -9.10 1.04 -18.63
CA LYS A 204 -10.46 0.90 -19.11
C LYS A 204 -10.92 -0.54 -18.90
N ASN A 205 -12.23 -0.76 -18.86
CA ASN A 205 -12.85 -2.08 -18.84
C ASN A 205 -12.35 -2.98 -17.70
N GLY A 206 -12.17 -2.41 -16.51
CA GLY A 206 -11.80 -3.16 -15.31
C GLY A 206 -10.33 -3.55 -15.21
N GLY A 207 -9.48 -3.09 -16.13
CA GLY A 207 -8.05 -3.38 -16.11
C GLY A 207 -7.36 -2.84 -14.86
N ASP A 208 -6.19 -3.42 -14.55
CA ASP A 208 -5.36 -2.96 -13.45
C ASP A 208 -4.78 -1.57 -13.76
N TRP A 209 -4.69 -0.76 -12.71
CA TRP A 209 -4.03 0.55 -12.74
C TRP A 209 -2.51 0.35 -12.83
N PRO A 210 -1.73 1.39 -13.19
CA PRO A 210 -0.29 1.32 -13.01
C PRO A 210 0.09 0.93 -11.58
N ALA A 211 1.26 0.31 -11.43
CA ALA A 211 1.81 0.02 -10.12
C ALA A 211 1.88 1.33 -9.30
N LEU A 212 1.53 1.24 -8.03
CA LEU A 212 1.51 2.42 -7.15
C LEU A 212 2.91 3.07 -7.07
N ASP A 213 3.95 2.25 -7.03
CA ASP A 213 5.34 2.72 -7.02
C ASP A 213 5.72 3.46 -8.32
N ASP A 214 5.18 3.06 -9.47
CA ASP A 214 5.42 3.76 -10.74
C ASP A 214 4.73 5.13 -10.76
N MET A 215 3.52 5.21 -10.19
CA MET A 215 2.80 6.46 -10.01
C MET A 215 3.60 7.42 -9.11
N ILE A 216 4.15 6.88 -8.01
CA ILE A 216 4.99 7.62 -7.06
C ILE A 216 6.28 8.12 -7.73
N GLN A 217 7.03 7.23 -8.39
CA GLN A 217 8.30 7.56 -9.04
C GLN A 217 8.14 8.64 -10.13
N GLN A 218 7.00 8.64 -10.83
CA GLN A 218 6.69 9.64 -11.86
C GLN A 218 6.07 10.92 -11.29
N ASN A 219 5.99 11.04 -9.96
CA ASN A 219 5.32 12.11 -9.23
C ASN A 219 3.85 12.32 -9.64
N GLN A 220 3.17 11.28 -10.14
CA GLN A 220 1.75 11.28 -10.51
C GLN A 220 0.90 10.73 -9.36
N ARG A 221 0.90 11.48 -8.25
CA ARG A 221 0.45 11.04 -6.93
C ARG A 221 -0.90 11.65 -6.50
N LEU A 222 -1.60 12.30 -7.42
CA LEU A 222 -2.93 12.86 -7.18
C LEU A 222 -3.91 12.34 -8.22
N LEU A 223 -4.90 11.56 -7.77
CA LEU A 223 -6.04 11.20 -8.61
C LEU A 223 -7.20 12.16 -8.31
N VAL A 224 -7.87 12.65 -9.36
CA VAL A 224 -9.04 13.53 -9.20
C VAL A 224 -10.17 13.01 -10.07
N PHE A 225 -11.30 12.77 -9.42
CA PHE A 225 -12.55 12.38 -10.04
C PHE A 225 -13.60 13.47 -9.87
N THR A 226 -14.49 13.62 -10.84
CA THR A 226 -15.61 14.57 -10.83
C THR A 226 -16.91 13.86 -11.21
N SER A 227 -18.01 14.30 -10.60
CA SER A 227 -19.37 13.87 -10.93
C SER A 227 -19.91 14.47 -12.24
N ASP A 228 -19.29 15.52 -12.80
CA ASP A 228 -19.70 16.14 -14.07
C ASP A 228 -18.94 15.53 -15.26
N ARG A 229 -19.68 14.84 -16.13
CA ARG A 229 -19.14 14.15 -17.31
C ARG A 229 -18.38 15.07 -18.27
N SER A 230 -18.77 16.34 -18.35
CA SER A 230 -18.16 17.28 -19.30
C SER A 230 -16.70 17.59 -18.98
N LYS A 231 -16.29 17.46 -17.71
CA LYS A 231 -14.96 17.82 -17.21
C LYS A 231 -13.85 16.90 -17.68
N GLU A 232 -14.15 15.66 -18.04
CA GLU A 232 -13.14 14.78 -18.61
C GLU A 232 -12.65 15.31 -19.97
N ALA A 233 -13.59 15.69 -20.84
CA ALA A 233 -13.26 16.23 -22.16
C ALA A 233 -12.74 17.67 -22.08
N THR A 234 -13.35 18.50 -21.22
CA THR A 234 -13.04 19.93 -21.16
C THR A 234 -11.87 20.26 -20.25
N GLU A 235 -11.62 19.52 -19.17
CA GLU A 235 -10.61 19.85 -18.15
C GLU A 235 -9.59 18.72 -17.93
N GLY A 236 -9.82 17.53 -18.50
CA GLY A 236 -8.95 16.37 -18.29
C GLY A 236 -9.11 15.75 -16.89
N ILE A 237 -10.22 16.02 -16.21
CA ILE A 237 -10.52 15.48 -14.88
C ILE A 237 -11.44 14.27 -15.03
N ALA A 238 -11.10 13.14 -14.42
CA ALA A 238 -11.74 11.86 -14.67
C ALA A 238 -13.23 11.87 -14.29
N TYR A 239 -14.10 11.46 -15.21
CA TYR A 239 -15.51 11.28 -14.88
C TYR A 239 -15.69 10.04 -14.00
N GLN A 240 -16.08 10.22 -12.74
CA GLN A 240 -16.00 9.16 -11.72
C GLN A 240 -16.70 7.85 -12.13
N TRP A 241 -17.88 7.96 -12.73
CA TRP A 241 -18.72 6.83 -13.12
C TRP A 241 -18.15 5.99 -14.27
N LYS A 242 -17.04 6.42 -14.88
CA LYS A 242 -16.28 5.63 -15.86
C LYS A 242 -15.27 4.68 -15.21
N TYR A 243 -14.88 4.92 -13.95
CA TYR A 243 -13.76 4.25 -13.30
C TYR A 243 -14.13 3.49 -12.03
N MET A 244 -15.18 3.91 -11.32
CA MET A 244 -15.64 3.26 -10.08
C MET A 244 -17.14 2.92 -10.09
N VAL A 245 -17.49 1.88 -9.34
CA VAL A 245 -18.86 1.65 -8.86
C VAL A 245 -19.01 2.20 -7.46
N GLU A 246 -20.21 2.64 -7.11
CA GLU A 246 -20.51 3.27 -5.83
C GLU A 246 -21.87 2.83 -5.29
N ASN A 247 -21.92 2.55 -3.99
CA ASN A 247 -23.17 2.26 -3.31
C ASN A 247 -23.93 3.55 -2.97
N GLN A 248 -25.25 3.42 -2.78
CA GLN A 248 -26.11 4.49 -2.34
C GLN A 248 -25.56 5.08 -1.03
N TYR A 249 -25.50 6.40 -0.96
CA TYR A 249 -25.11 7.12 0.25
C TYR A 249 -26.31 7.33 1.18
N GLY A 250 -26.04 7.84 2.38
CA GLY A 250 -27.10 8.28 3.28
C GLY A 250 -27.89 7.13 3.90
N ASN A 251 -29.09 7.42 4.42
CA ASN A 251 -29.93 6.40 5.06
C ASN A 251 -30.41 5.31 4.08
N GLY A 252 -30.46 5.65 2.79
CA GLY A 252 -30.71 4.68 1.71
C GLY A 252 -29.59 3.65 1.55
N GLY A 253 -28.35 4.05 1.88
CA GLY A 253 -27.15 3.22 1.84
C GLY A 253 -26.92 2.34 3.06
N LEU A 254 -27.34 2.80 4.24
CA LEU A 254 -27.16 2.10 5.52
C LEU A 254 -28.18 0.96 5.73
N LYS A 255 -28.18 -0.02 4.81
CA LYS A 255 -29.04 -1.20 4.86
C LYS A 255 -28.26 -2.42 5.33
N VAL A 256 -28.66 -2.98 6.48
CA VAL A 256 -27.99 -4.16 7.06
C VAL A 256 -27.98 -5.31 6.05
N GLY A 257 -26.79 -5.85 5.78
CA GLY A 257 -26.59 -6.98 4.86
C GLY A 257 -26.77 -6.66 3.38
N ALA A 258 -27.00 -5.41 3.01
CA ALA A 258 -27.19 -4.99 1.62
C ALA A 258 -26.24 -3.84 1.26
N CYS A 259 -25.91 -3.75 -0.03
CA CYS A 259 -25.12 -2.66 -0.59
C CYS A 259 -25.81 -2.15 -1.86
N PRO A 260 -26.89 -1.37 -1.72
CA PRO A 260 -27.66 -0.87 -2.85
C PRO A 260 -26.80 0.04 -3.72
N ASN A 261 -26.94 0.00 -5.04
CA ASN A 261 -26.19 0.87 -5.94
C ASN A 261 -26.70 2.32 -5.87
N ARG A 262 -25.78 3.29 -6.03
CA ARG A 262 -26.16 4.68 -6.26
C ARG A 262 -26.79 4.82 -7.66
N ALA A 263 -27.80 5.69 -7.79
CA ALA A 263 -28.57 5.83 -9.04
C ALA A 263 -27.72 6.25 -10.25
N GLN A 264 -26.72 7.12 -10.06
CA GLN A 264 -25.81 7.57 -11.12
C GLN A 264 -24.69 6.56 -11.43
N SER A 265 -24.46 5.60 -10.54
CA SER A 265 -23.44 4.56 -10.70
C SER A 265 -23.97 3.39 -11.53
N ALA A 266 -23.06 2.69 -12.22
CA ALA A 266 -23.33 1.34 -12.68
C ALA A 266 -23.63 0.41 -11.49
N PRO A 267 -24.30 -0.75 -11.72
CA PRO A 267 -24.51 -1.74 -10.67
C PRO A 267 -23.20 -2.12 -9.98
N MET A 268 -23.21 -2.37 -8.66
CA MET A 268 -22.00 -2.73 -7.91
C MET A 268 -21.23 -3.91 -8.55
N SER A 269 -21.96 -4.85 -9.14
CA SER A 269 -21.40 -6.03 -9.81
C SER A 269 -20.70 -5.73 -11.15
N ASP A 270 -20.75 -4.50 -11.67
CA ASP A 270 -20.10 -4.12 -12.93
C ASP A 270 -18.57 -4.09 -12.77
N LYS A 271 -17.92 -5.16 -13.26
CA LYS A 271 -16.46 -5.33 -13.25
C LYS A 271 -15.75 -4.52 -14.36
N SER A 272 -16.48 -3.86 -15.26
CA SER A 272 -15.87 -2.95 -16.24
C SER A 272 -15.32 -1.66 -15.60
N LYS A 273 -15.67 -1.40 -14.33
CA LYS A 273 -15.13 -0.35 -13.47
C LYS A 273 -14.21 -1.03 -12.47
N SER A 274 -12.93 -0.67 -12.41
CA SER A 274 -11.97 -1.41 -11.57
C SER A 274 -12.03 -1.03 -10.09
N LEU A 275 -12.53 0.17 -9.78
CA LEU A 275 -12.56 0.72 -8.43
C LEU A 275 -13.94 0.55 -7.77
N VAL A 276 -13.95 0.39 -6.45
CA VAL A 276 -15.16 0.29 -5.63
C VAL A 276 -15.13 1.37 -4.54
N LEU A 277 -16.14 2.24 -4.53
CA LEU A 277 -16.37 3.22 -3.46
C LEU A 277 -17.53 2.77 -2.59
N VAL A 278 -17.32 2.79 -1.26
CA VAL A 278 -18.34 2.50 -0.26
C VAL A 278 -18.58 3.72 0.60
N ASN A 279 -19.76 4.31 0.47
CA ASN A 279 -20.35 5.28 1.37
C ASN A 279 -20.96 4.56 2.59
N HIS A 280 -20.56 4.97 3.79
CA HIS A 280 -21.14 4.50 5.05
C HIS A 280 -21.33 5.67 6.00
N PHE A 281 -22.37 6.45 5.74
CA PHE A 281 -22.79 7.59 6.56
C PHE A 281 -24.29 7.88 6.35
N PRO A 282 -24.98 8.44 7.36
CA PRO A 282 -26.40 8.81 7.26
C PRO A 282 -26.60 10.09 6.43
N ASP A 283 -27.86 10.42 6.11
CA ASP A 283 -28.16 11.69 5.40
C ASP A 283 -27.78 12.93 6.24
N ALA A 284 -27.96 12.84 7.56
CA ALA A 284 -27.61 13.87 8.51
C ALA A 284 -26.44 13.37 9.38
N PRO A 285 -25.22 13.94 9.24
CA PRO A 285 -24.07 13.57 10.05
C PRO A 285 -24.36 13.76 11.55
N ASP A 286 -23.99 12.77 12.36
CA ASP A 286 -24.18 12.80 13.81
C ASP A 286 -22.90 12.40 14.55
N LEU A 287 -22.26 13.36 15.22
CA LEU A 287 -21.01 13.17 15.95
C LEU A 287 -21.12 12.13 17.09
N VAL A 288 -22.28 12.05 17.74
CA VAL A 288 -22.52 11.18 18.90
C VAL A 288 -22.70 9.74 18.43
N VAL A 289 -23.44 9.55 17.33
CA VAL A 289 -23.76 8.22 16.79
C VAL A 289 -22.65 7.67 15.89
N ALA A 290 -21.80 8.54 15.32
CA ALA A 290 -20.70 8.14 14.44
C ALA A 290 -19.80 7.05 15.03
N CYS A 291 -19.52 7.09 16.33
CA CYS A 291 -18.68 6.07 16.98
C CYS A 291 -19.27 4.65 16.87
N ARG A 292 -20.60 4.52 16.95
CA ARG A 292 -21.28 3.24 16.74
C ARG A 292 -21.29 2.88 15.27
N GLN A 293 -21.63 3.83 14.41
CA GLN A 293 -21.75 3.61 12.96
C GLN A 293 -20.43 3.14 12.34
N ASN A 294 -19.32 3.79 12.69
CA ASN A 294 -17.99 3.50 12.15
C ASN A 294 -17.34 2.25 12.77
N SER A 295 -18.04 1.50 13.62
CA SER A 295 -17.53 0.28 14.28
C SER A 295 -18.05 -0.99 13.59
N ALA A 296 -18.69 -1.92 14.32
CA ALA A 296 -19.21 -3.17 13.75
C ALA A 296 -20.12 -2.97 12.51
N PRO A 297 -21.05 -2.00 12.46
CA PRO A 297 -21.87 -1.78 11.27
C PRO A 297 -21.06 -1.46 10.01
N LEU A 298 -19.95 -0.71 10.13
CA LEU A 298 -19.07 -0.43 8.99
C LEU A 298 -18.39 -1.69 8.47
N LEU A 299 -17.91 -2.56 9.37
CA LEU A 299 -17.32 -3.85 9.00
C LEU A 299 -18.34 -4.77 8.30
N GLU A 300 -19.60 -4.73 8.71
CA GLU A 300 -20.69 -5.43 8.04
C GLU A 300 -20.97 -4.84 6.66
N SER A 301 -21.01 -3.51 6.52
CA SER A 301 -21.22 -2.82 5.24
C SER A 301 -20.14 -3.15 4.22
N ILE A 302 -18.84 -3.12 4.58
CA ILE A 302 -17.77 -3.45 3.62
C ILE A 302 -17.85 -4.90 3.15
N LYS A 303 -18.32 -5.83 3.99
CA LYS A 303 -18.52 -7.24 3.63
C LYS A 303 -19.74 -7.41 2.71
N ALA A 304 -20.85 -6.73 3.00
CA ALA A 304 -22.02 -6.71 2.14
C ALA A 304 -21.68 -6.12 0.76
N CYS A 305 -20.93 -5.02 0.74
CA CYS A 305 -20.47 -4.39 -0.49
C CYS A 305 -19.46 -5.24 -1.25
N TYR A 306 -18.57 -5.99 -0.56
CA TYR A 306 -17.70 -6.97 -1.22
C TYR A 306 -18.52 -8.01 -2.02
N GLN A 307 -19.59 -8.55 -1.42
CA GLN A 307 -20.49 -9.49 -2.10
C GLN A 307 -21.21 -8.84 -3.28
N ALA A 308 -21.83 -7.67 -3.07
CA ALA A 308 -22.55 -6.95 -4.11
C ALA A 308 -21.63 -6.49 -5.26
N ALA A 309 -20.36 -6.19 -4.96
CA ALA A 309 -19.36 -5.76 -5.93
C ALA A 309 -18.76 -6.91 -6.77
N GLY A 310 -19.33 -8.12 -6.67
CA GLY A 310 -18.84 -9.30 -7.37
C GLY A 310 -17.49 -9.78 -6.84
N GLN A 311 -17.36 -9.81 -5.51
CA GLN A 311 -16.16 -10.22 -4.77
C GLN A 311 -14.96 -9.28 -4.95
N ARG A 312 -15.23 -7.97 -4.93
CA ARG A 312 -14.19 -6.93 -4.97
C ARG A 312 -14.27 -6.11 -3.71
N TRP A 313 -13.18 -6.10 -2.94
CA TRP A 313 -13.11 -5.31 -1.71
C TRP A 313 -13.08 -3.82 -2.03
N PRO A 314 -13.62 -2.95 -1.15
CA PRO A 314 -13.64 -1.51 -1.37
C PRO A 314 -12.24 -0.93 -1.55
N ASN A 315 -12.08 -0.03 -2.52
CA ASN A 315 -10.88 0.79 -2.68
C ASN A 315 -10.99 2.11 -1.90
N PHE A 316 -12.21 2.62 -1.73
CA PHE A 316 -12.48 3.83 -0.95
C PHE A 316 -13.58 3.54 0.06
N ILE A 317 -13.32 3.80 1.33
CA ILE A 317 -14.29 3.65 2.42
C ILE A 317 -14.56 5.05 2.97
N ALA A 318 -15.69 5.63 2.56
CA ALA A 318 -16.12 6.99 2.86
C ALA A 318 -17.01 7.02 4.10
N VAL A 319 -16.60 7.82 5.09
CA VAL A 319 -17.32 7.97 6.38
C VAL A 319 -17.38 9.43 6.82
N ASP A 320 -18.38 9.74 7.64
CA ASP A 320 -18.39 10.93 8.49
C ASP A 320 -17.63 10.64 9.80
N PHE A 321 -16.98 11.67 10.35
CA PHE A 321 -16.25 11.63 11.62
C PHE A 321 -15.31 10.42 11.76
N TYR A 322 -14.39 10.25 10.81
CA TYR A 322 -13.55 9.04 10.65
C TYR A 322 -12.82 8.56 11.92
N LYS A 323 -12.52 9.46 12.87
CA LYS A 323 -11.87 9.15 14.15
C LYS A 323 -12.80 8.52 15.18
N ARG A 324 -14.11 8.72 15.07
CA ARG A 324 -15.08 8.27 16.06
C ARG A 324 -15.33 6.78 15.88
N SER A 325 -15.08 5.99 16.90
CA SER A 325 -15.34 4.55 16.91
C SER A 325 -15.44 3.99 18.34
N ASP A 326 -15.73 2.70 18.43
CA ASP A 326 -15.65 1.90 19.66
C ASP A 326 -14.60 0.81 19.44
N GLY A 327 -13.33 1.21 19.35
CA GLY A 327 -12.19 0.34 19.00
C GLY A 327 -11.54 0.69 17.67
N GLY A 328 -11.52 -0.26 16.71
CA GLY A 328 -10.72 -0.16 15.49
C GLY A 328 -11.26 0.79 14.40
N GLY A 329 -12.56 1.04 14.37
CA GLY A 329 -13.17 2.08 13.53
C GLY A 329 -13.00 1.94 12.02
N ALA A 330 -13.11 3.08 11.32
CA ALA A 330 -12.84 3.18 9.89
C ALA A 330 -11.39 2.80 9.49
N PRO A 331 -10.35 3.11 10.30
CA PRO A 331 -9.01 2.56 10.11
C PRO A 331 -8.96 1.03 10.00
N GLN A 332 -9.65 0.32 10.89
CA GLN A 332 -9.70 -1.15 10.86
C GLN A 332 -10.43 -1.67 9.63
N ALA A 333 -11.51 -1.03 9.19
CA ALA A 333 -12.23 -1.42 7.97
C ALA A 333 -11.34 -1.32 6.71
N VAL A 334 -10.46 -0.32 6.66
CA VAL A 334 -9.45 -0.17 5.61
C VAL A 334 -8.40 -1.27 5.70
N ASP A 335 -7.90 -1.61 6.88
CA ASP A 335 -6.95 -2.70 7.06
C ASP A 335 -7.53 -4.07 6.69
N VAL A 336 -8.82 -4.31 6.96
CA VAL A 336 -9.51 -5.54 6.51
C VAL A 336 -9.54 -5.61 4.98
N SER A 337 -9.90 -4.50 4.33
CA SER A 337 -9.94 -4.43 2.86
C SER A 337 -8.54 -4.58 2.26
N ASN A 338 -7.53 -3.91 2.82
CA ASN A 338 -6.14 -4.04 2.39
C ASN A 338 -5.58 -5.44 2.63
N GLY A 339 -5.87 -6.08 3.76
CA GLY A 339 -5.46 -7.46 4.02
C GLY A 339 -5.93 -8.41 2.92
N ASN A 340 -7.19 -8.27 2.51
CA ASN A 340 -7.76 -9.10 1.46
C ASN A 340 -7.24 -8.73 0.06
N LEU A 341 -7.14 -7.44 -0.26
CA LEU A 341 -6.69 -6.98 -1.59
C LEU A 341 -5.20 -7.27 -1.84
N ILE A 342 -4.36 -7.18 -0.82
CA ILE A 342 -2.90 -7.19 -0.95
C ILE A 342 -2.33 -8.58 -0.69
N CYS A 343 -2.81 -9.30 0.33
CA CYS A 343 -2.20 -10.55 0.79
C CYS A 343 -3.20 -11.69 1.07
N GLY A 344 -4.49 -11.50 0.75
CA GLY A 344 -5.54 -12.50 0.97
C GLY A 344 -5.79 -12.85 2.44
N CYS A 345 -5.45 -11.97 3.38
CA CYS A 345 -5.67 -12.15 4.82
C CYS A 345 -6.86 -11.35 5.33
N ASP A 346 -7.47 -11.77 6.44
CA ASP A 346 -8.61 -11.07 7.05
C ASP A 346 -8.27 -9.64 7.50
N ASN A 347 -6.99 -9.33 7.72
CA ASN A 347 -6.52 -8.02 8.13
C ASN A 347 -5.08 -7.78 7.66
N PHE A 348 -4.75 -6.54 7.29
CA PHE A 348 -3.41 -6.16 6.84
C PHE A 348 -2.32 -6.35 7.91
N ALA A 349 -2.67 -6.27 9.20
CA ALA A 349 -1.77 -6.60 10.30
C ALA A 349 -1.23 -8.04 10.17
N ALA A 350 -2.01 -8.96 9.63
CA ALA A 350 -1.63 -10.37 9.42
C ALA A 350 -0.82 -10.61 8.14
N CYS A 351 -0.71 -9.64 7.21
CA CYS A 351 0.17 -9.79 6.06
C CYS A 351 1.62 -9.97 6.53
N LYS A 352 2.28 -11.01 6.03
CA LYS A 352 3.72 -11.24 6.20
C LYS A 352 4.51 -10.29 5.31
N LEU A 353 5.73 -9.94 5.74
CA LEU A 353 6.66 -9.19 4.90
C LEU A 353 7.10 -10.09 3.74
N VAL A 354 7.19 -9.53 2.53
CA VAL A 354 7.71 -10.22 1.33
C VAL A 354 9.17 -10.71 1.53
N HIS A 355 9.83 -10.29 2.62
CA HIS A 355 11.18 -10.73 2.95
C HIS A 355 11.27 -12.19 3.43
N ASP A 356 10.21 -12.75 4.00
CA ASP A 356 10.24 -14.14 4.49
C ASP A 356 10.33 -15.15 3.33
N ASP A 357 9.71 -14.87 2.18
CA ASP A 357 9.80 -15.76 1.02
C ASP A 357 11.20 -15.76 0.40
N LEU A 358 11.92 -14.63 0.44
CA LEU A 358 13.32 -14.57 0.01
C LEU A 358 14.24 -15.29 0.99
N ILE A 359 13.99 -15.19 2.29
CA ILE A 359 14.76 -15.91 3.31
C ILE A 359 14.50 -17.41 3.19
N GLU A 360 13.25 -17.84 3.01
CA GLU A 360 12.92 -19.26 2.82
C GLU A 360 13.48 -19.81 1.50
N LEU A 361 13.48 -19.01 0.43
CA LEU A 361 14.14 -19.38 -0.83
C LEU A 361 15.66 -19.48 -0.65
N VAL A 362 16.31 -18.51 -0.02
CA VAL A 362 17.77 -18.52 0.23
C VAL A 362 18.16 -19.68 1.16
N LEU A 363 17.45 -19.87 2.27
CA LEU A 363 17.67 -20.98 3.20
C LEU A 363 17.45 -22.33 2.52
N SER A 364 16.42 -22.48 1.68
CA SER A 364 16.19 -23.73 0.94
C SER A 364 17.29 -23.99 -0.09
N THR A 365 17.88 -22.94 -0.65
CA THR A 365 18.97 -23.03 -1.62
C THR A 365 20.28 -23.41 -0.91
N ASP A 366 20.54 -22.81 0.25
CA ASP A 366 21.69 -23.11 1.11
C ASP A 366 21.63 -24.52 1.69
N LEU A 367 20.47 -24.98 2.15
CA LEU A 367 20.24 -26.37 2.58
C LEU A 367 20.52 -27.37 1.44
N LYS A 368 20.03 -27.11 0.22
CA LYS A 368 20.32 -27.93 -0.97
C LYS A 368 21.80 -27.89 -1.40
N LEU A 369 22.54 -26.84 -1.02
CA LEU A 369 23.98 -26.71 -1.25
C LEU A 369 24.78 -27.49 -0.20
N ILE A 370 24.33 -27.49 1.05
CA ILE A 370 24.93 -28.26 2.16
C ILE A 370 24.75 -29.76 1.91
N ASP A 371 23.55 -30.22 1.58
CA ASP A 371 23.29 -31.65 1.28
C ASP A 371 24.19 -32.15 0.12
N ARG A 372 24.34 -31.35 -0.94
CA ARG A 372 25.24 -31.68 -2.08
C ARG A 372 26.73 -31.63 -1.75
N LYS A 373 27.13 -30.94 -0.67
CA LYS A 373 28.51 -30.97 -0.18
C LYS A 373 28.73 -32.22 0.67
N GLU A 374 27.79 -32.55 1.56
CA GLU A 374 27.87 -33.78 2.36
C GLU A 374 27.86 -35.04 1.50
N GLU A 375 27.00 -35.10 0.48
CA GLU A 375 26.93 -36.24 -0.43
C GLU A 375 28.26 -36.44 -1.17
N ARG A 376 28.86 -35.35 -1.67
CA ARG A 376 30.22 -35.39 -2.27
C ARG A 376 31.27 -35.87 -1.28
N GLN A 377 31.23 -35.39 -0.03
CA GLN A 377 32.17 -35.81 1.01
C GLN A 377 32.06 -37.33 1.26
N ARG A 378 30.85 -37.88 1.33
CA ARG A 378 30.60 -39.32 1.48
C ARG A 378 31.12 -40.11 0.28
N THR A 379 30.93 -39.61 -0.95
CA THR A 379 31.48 -40.22 -2.17
C THR A 379 33.01 -40.24 -2.14
N TYR A 380 33.67 -39.12 -1.76
CA TYR A 380 35.12 -39.06 -1.64
C TYR A 380 35.65 -40.04 -0.58
N GLN A 381 35.02 -40.10 0.60
CA GLN A 381 35.40 -41.03 1.67
C GLN A 381 35.27 -42.49 1.21
N SER A 382 34.21 -42.81 0.45
CA SER A 382 33.99 -44.13 -0.10
C SER A 382 35.05 -44.50 -1.14
N LEU A 383 35.40 -43.59 -2.04
CA LEU A 383 36.45 -43.80 -3.05
C LEU A 383 37.83 -44.01 -2.40
N GLU A 384 38.14 -43.25 -1.35
CA GLU A 384 39.41 -43.36 -0.63
C GLU A 384 39.51 -44.65 0.20
N ASN A 385 38.40 -45.14 0.73
CA ASN A 385 38.34 -46.45 1.39
C ASN A 385 38.48 -47.61 0.38
N SER A 386 37.87 -47.49 -0.80
CA SER A 386 38.05 -48.46 -1.89
C SER A 386 39.51 -48.52 -2.34
N ARG A 387 40.15 -47.36 -2.57
CA ARG A 387 41.57 -47.29 -2.95
C ARG A 387 42.49 -47.91 -1.88
N ARG A 388 42.28 -47.61 -0.60
CA ARG A 388 43.03 -48.24 0.51
C ARG A 388 42.83 -49.76 0.63
N ASN A 389 41.70 -50.29 0.16
CA ASN A 389 41.45 -51.72 0.14
C ASN A 389 42.10 -52.40 -1.08
N GLU A 390 42.20 -51.70 -2.21
CA GLU A 390 42.97 -52.15 -3.38
C GLU A 390 44.47 -52.16 -3.09
N ASP A 391 45.00 -51.11 -2.45
CA ASP A 391 46.42 -51.05 -2.05
C ASP A 391 46.79 -52.17 -1.07
N ARG A 392 45.92 -52.48 -0.09
CA ARG A 392 46.10 -53.63 0.82
C ARG A 392 46.09 -54.98 0.11
N LYS A 393 45.25 -55.14 -0.92
CA LYS A 393 45.24 -56.37 -1.74
C LYS A 393 46.48 -56.51 -2.62
N ALA A 394 47.06 -55.39 -3.05
CA ALA A 394 48.32 -55.37 -3.80
C ALA A 394 49.54 -55.69 -2.92
N GLU A 395 49.51 -55.35 -1.63
CA GLU A 395 50.55 -55.74 -0.67
C GLU A 395 50.49 -57.24 -0.30
N ASP A 396 49.28 -57.81 -0.16
CA ASP A 396 49.09 -59.25 0.13
C ASP A 396 49.48 -60.16 -1.05
N THR A 397 49.47 -59.65 -2.29
CA THR A 397 49.89 -60.42 -3.48
C THR A 397 51.40 -60.43 -3.69
N ASN A 398 52.18 -59.70 -2.89
CA ASN A 398 53.64 -59.57 -3.06
C ASN A 398 54.48 -60.41 -2.06
N GLN A 399 53.85 -61.30 -1.28
CA GLN A 399 54.55 -62.18 -0.31
C GLN A 399 54.73 -63.64 -0.76
N GLY A 400 54.42 -63.98 -2.00
CA GLY A 400 54.52 -65.36 -2.47
C GLY A 400 55.03 -65.50 -3.88
N GLU A 401 56.30 -65.20 -4.14
CA GLU A 401 57.10 -65.91 -5.16
C GLU A 401 58.57 -65.46 -5.15
N ARG A 402 59.47 -66.41 -4.84
CA ARG A 402 60.92 -66.27 -5.06
C ARG A 402 61.42 -67.55 -5.74
N SER A 403 62.34 -67.36 -6.70
CA SER A 403 63.20 -68.35 -7.39
C SER A 403 62.56 -69.00 -8.65
N VAL A 404 63.19 -69.22 -9.81
CA VAL A 404 64.61 -69.32 -10.25
C VAL A 404 64.72 -68.95 -11.75
N LYS A 405 65.90 -68.43 -12.17
CA LYS A 405 66.43 -68.12 -13.53
C LYS A 405 66.63 -69.37 -14.43
N PRO A 406 66.77 -69.30 -15.78
CA PRO A 406 68.08 -69.00 -16.40
C PRO A 406 68.08 -68.26 -17.75
N ASP A 407 69.32 -68.02 -18.16
CA ASP A 407 69.92 -67.06 -19.08
C ASP A 407 69.93 -67.50 -20.57
N CYS A 408 70.11 -66.53 -21.48
CA CYS A 408 70.91 -66.57 -22.73
C CYS A 408 70.41 -65.56 -23.79
N THR A 409 71.28 -64.61 -24.14
CA THR A 409 71.24 -63.74 -25.35
C THR A 409 71.80 -64.51 -26.57
N PRO A 410 71.58 -64.14 -27.87
CA PRO A 410 72.05 -62.85 -28.45
C PRO A 410 71.31 -62.28 -29.71
N TYR A 411 71.78 -61.11 -30.19
CA TYR A 411 71.71 -60.49 -31.54
C TYR A 411 70.61 -59.49 -31.98
N LEU A 412 70.96 -58.20 -31.87
CA LEU A 412 71.01 -57.08 -32.85
C LEU A 412 70.22 -57.09 -34.20
N HIS A 413 69.43 -56.02 -34.42
CA HIS A 413 69.47 -55.09 -35.58
C HIS A 413 68.56 -53.86 -35.26
N ARG A 414 69.07 -52.64 -34.98
CA ARG A 414 69.63 -51.55 -35.82
C ARG A 414 68.58 -50.62 -36.49
N GLN A 415 68.58 -49.34 -36.03
CA GLN A 415 68.29 -48.04 -36.72
C GLN A 415 66.83 -47.70 -37.08
N ASN A 416 66.31 -46.45 -37.05
CA ASN A 416 66.88 -45.08 -37.05
C ASN A 416 65.80 -44.07 -36.52
N GLN A 417 66.12 -43.13 -35.61
CA GLN A 417 66.39 -41.68 -35.81
C GLN A 417 65.15 -40.78 -36.12
N THR A 418 64.74 -39.91 -35.16
CA THR A 418 64.87 -38.41 -35.09
C THR A 418 63.90 -37.62 -36.01
N GLN A 419 63.38 -36.41 -35.75
CA GLN A 419 63.48 -35.35 -34.72
C GLN A 419 62.39 -34.27 -35.05
N ARG A 420 62.05 -33.40 -34.07
CA ARG A 420 61.62 -31.96 -34.19
C ARG A 420 60.31 -31.62 -34.94
N GLU A 421 59.56 -30.54 -34.70
CA GLU A 421 59.49 -29.39 -33.77
C GLU A 421 58.08 -28.75 -33.94
N ARG A 422 57.65 -27.89 -32.99
CA ARG A 422 56.44 -27.00 -32.99
C ARG A 422 56.41 -26.03 -34.21
N PRO A 423 55.36 -25.20 -34.55
CA PRO A 423 54.43 -24.48 -33.63
C PRO A 423 53.03 -23.95 -34.15
N LYS A 424 52.32 -23.24 -33.25
CA LYS A 424 51.47 -22.00 -33.38
C LYS A 424 50.03 -22.01 -33.99
N THR A 425 49.26 -21.05 -33.45
CA THR A 425 47.86 -20.60 -33.65
C THR A 425 47.50 -20.14 -35.08
N PRO A 426 46.20 -19.87 -35.37
CA PRO A 426 45.84 -18.48 -35.71
C PRO A 426 44.43 -17.98 -35.32
N ASP A 427 44.33 -16.65 -35.33
CA ASP A 427 43.15 -15.75 -35.26
C ASP A 427 42.61 -15.40 -36.66
N ARG A 428 41.37 -14.88 -36.68
CA ARG A 428 40.71 -13.86 -37.56
C ARG A 428 40.87 -13.78 -39.10
N GLU A 429 39.73 -13.35 -39.67
CA GLU A 429 39.51 -12.32 -40.71
C GLU A 429 39.03 -12.72 -42.13
N GLN A 430 37.89 -12.09 -42.50
CA GLN A 430 37.42 -11.51 -43.79
C GLN A 430 37.98 -12.04 -45.12
N ASP A 431 37.11 -12.23 -46.14
CA ASP A 431 36.87 -11.23 -47.21
C ASP A 431 35.85 -11.73 -48.29
N HIS A 432 35.32 -10.76 -49.03
CA HIS A 432 34.30 -10.70 -50.08
C HIS A 432 34.50 -11.52 -51.39
N THR A 433 33.39 -11.82 -52.10
CA THR A 433 33.12 -11.49 -53.54
C THR A 433 31.72 -12.01 -53.98
N LYS A 434 30.74 -11.15 -54.33
CA LYS A 434 30.25 -10.68 -55.67
C LYS A 434 29.55 -11.71 -56.62
N ARG A 435 28.23 -11.51 -56.88
CA ARG A 435 27.51 -11.26 -58.19
C ARG A 435 26.01 -11.70 -58.12
N VAL A 436 25.02 -10.82 -58.35
CA VAL A 436 24.26 -10.41 -59.58
C VAL A 436 22.91 -11.14 -59.75
N GLY A 437 21.85 -10.37 -60.07
CA GLY A 437 20.57 -10.82 -60.67
C GLY A 437 19.35 -10.62 -59.76
N ASP A 438 18.70 -9.46 -59.81
CA ASP A 438 17.42 -9.21 -60.53
C ASP A 438 16.20 -9.75 -59.76
N ASP A 439 15.36 -8.86 -59.21
CA ASP A 439 14.00 -8.73 -59.77
C ASP A 439 13.28 -7.44 -59.34
N CYS A 440 12.44 -6.98 -60.26
CA CYS A 440 11.73 -5.72 -60.25
C CYS A 440 10.45 -5.72 -59.40
N ARG A 441 10.08 -4.49 -59.00
CA ARG A 441 8.75 -3.95 -58.65
C ARG A 441 7.53 -4.80 -59.03
N THR A 442 6.54 -4.86 -58.14
CA THR A 442 5.49 -3.81 -58.01
C THR A 442 4.87 -3.83 -56.63
#